data_AF-A0A7V4PAY2-F1
#
_entry.id   AF-A0A7V4PAY2-F1
#
_cell.length_a   1.000
_cell.length_b   1.000
_cell.length_c   1.000
_cell.angle_alpha   90.00
_cell.angle_beta   90.00
_cell.angle_gamma   90.00
#
_symmetry.space_group_name_H-M   'P 1'
#
loop_
_entity.id
_entity.type
_entity.pdbx_description
1 polymer ?
#
loop_
_entity_poly.entity_id
_entity_poly.type
_entity_poly.pdbx_seq_one_letter_code
_entity_poly.pdbx_strand_id
1 'polypeptide(L)'
;PGPKKGHQTTAIVGGAWTQVSRLGMPLVNEVVIGLPDKDRFNGSRPANDGQFAEYVTHPTLPALLEIALNLPGTAPKNLPRTDLVTTFLTGIKGLNQPANVTASEMLRLNTAIAPTPAAAQHRLGVIGGDNAGFPNGRRPKDDVVDVSLVAVMGGLCVLNGDTNGLQLGAECKPSNVPLGSTALKLHDAVDQAVIPLLPGFPYLFTPTPGAQ
;
A
#
# COMPACT_ATOMS: atom_id res chain seq x y z
N PRO A 1 25.60 -4.26 -13.10
CA PRO A 1 24.60 -3.89 -14.14
C PRO A 1 23.21 -3.80 -13.51
N GLY A 2 22.53 -2.66 -13.64
CA GLY A 2 21.14 -2.54 -13.19
C GLY A 2 20.21 -3.42 -14.03
N PRO A 3 19.06 -3.85 -13.50
CA PRO A 3 18.12 -4.64 -14.28
C PRO A 3 17.57 -3.82 -15.44
N LYS A 4 17.28 -4.48 -16.56
CA LYS A 4 16.78 -3.82 -17.77
C LYS A 4 15.29 -3.51 -17.63
N LYS A 5 14.81 -2.53 -18.40
CA LYS A 5 13.38 -2.28 -18.61
C LYS A 5 12.77 -3.39 -19.49
N GLY A 6 11.47 -3.62 -19.38
CA GLY A 6 10.70 -4.57 -20.20
C GLY A 6 10.31 -5.86 -19.46
N HIS A 7 9.54 -6.73 -20.12
CA HIS A 7 9.04 -7.98 -19.56
C HIS A 7 10.03 -9.14 -19.72
N GLN A 8 10.11 -9.97 -18.68
CA GLN A 8 10.94 -11.18 -18.63
C GLN A 8 12.42 -10.90 -18.95
N THR A 9 12.92 -9.72 -18.56
CA THR A 9 14.29 -9.30 -18.89
C THR A 9 15.31 -9.68 -17.83
N THR A 10 14.84 -10.17 -16.68
CA THR A 10 15.71 -10.44 -15.51
C THR A 10 15.97 -11.92 -15.29
N ALA A 11 15.00 -12.80 -15.54
CA ALA A 11 15.15 -14.25 -15.30
C ALA A 11 15.84 -14.95 -16.49
N ILE A 12 16.86 -15.77 -16.19
CA ILE A 12 17.54 -16.63 -17.16
C ILE A 12 17.34 -18.08 -16.74
N VAL A 13 16.81 -18.91 -17.64
CA VAL A 13 16.61 -20.35 -17.40
C VAL A 13 17.96 -21.02 -17.14
N GLY A 14 18.09 -21.72 -16.00
CA GLY A 14 19.34 -22.36 -15.57
C GLY A 14 20.40 -21.41 -14.99
N GLY A 15 20.06 -20.13 -14.80
CA GLY A 15 20.92 -19.14 -14.16
C GLY A 15 20.85 -19.12 -12.63
N ALA A 16 21.55 -18.17 -12.02
CA ALA A 16 21.48 -17.93 -10.57
C ALA A 16 20.09 -17.44 -10.13
N TRP A 17 19.76 -17.66 -8.86
CA TRP A 17 18.53 -17.15 -8.25
C TRP A 17 18.36 -15.66 -8.51
N THR A 18 17.21 -15.30 -9.04
CA THR A 18 16.87 -13.93 -9.44
C THR A 18 15.65 -13.48 -8.68
N GLN A 19 15.71 -12.26 -8.14
CA GLN A 19 14.54 -11.65 -7.51
C GLN A 19 13.51 -11.29 -8.58
N VAL A 20 12.33 -11.92 -8.50
CA VAL A 20 11.25 -11.74 -9.49
C VAL A 20 10.16 -10.77 -9.02
N SER A 21 10.05 -10.54 -7.71
CA SER A 21 9.03 -9.67 -7.12
C SER A 21 9.49 -9.05 -5.80
N ARG A 22 9.09 -7.79 -5.58
CA ARG A 22 9.11 -7.10 -4.28
C ARG A 22 7.66 -6.83 -3.87
N LEU A 23 7.28 -7.19 -2.65
CA LEU A 23 5.89 -7.12 -2.15
C LEU A 23 5.83 -6.60 -0.70
N GLY A 24 6.63 -5.58 -0.38
CA GLY A 24 6.51 -4.91 0.93
C GLY A 24 5.14 -4.25 1.06
N MET A 25 4.86 -3.33 0.14
CA MET A 25 3.61 -2.64 -0.10
C MET A 25 2.94 -3.24 -1.34
N PRO A 26 1.91 -4.10 -1.17
CA PRO A 26 1.36 -4.91 -2.25
C PRO A 26 1.02 -4.12 -3.53
N LEU A 27 0.28 -3.01 -3.41
CA LEU A 27 -0.12 -2.22 -4.58
C LEU A 27 1.05 -1.57 -5.33
N VAL A 28 2.18 -1.28 -4.65
CA VAL A 28 3.29 -0.58 -5.30
C VAL A 28 3.81 -1.42 -6.47
N ASN A 29 4.21 -2.66 -6.20
CA ASN A 29 4.67 -3.54 -7.26
C ASN A 29 3.52 -3.98 -8.17
N GLU A 30 2.32 -4.24 -7.64
CA GLU A 30 1.23 -4.84 -8.41
C GLU A 30 0.67 -3.89 -9.48
N VAL A 31 0.33 -2.66 -9.09
CA VAL A 31 -0.47 -1.75 -9.93
C VAL A 31 0.15 -0.37 -10.10
N VAL A 32 0.93 0.11 -9.14
CA VAL A 32 1.53 1.46 -9.21
C VAL A 32 2.72 1.49 -10.17
N ILE A 33 3.65 0.53 -10.05
CA ILE A 33 4.77 0.42 -10.98
C ILE A 33 4.28 -0.06 -12.34
N GLY A 34 4.49 0.77 -13.36
CA GLY A 34 4.09 0.48 -14.72
C GLY A 34 4.81 -0.72 -15.33
N LEU A 35 4.12 -1.41 -16.24
CA LEU A 35 4.62 -2.56 -17.00
C LEU A 35 6.04 -2.37 -17.59
N PRO A 36 6.41 -1.21 -18.18
CA PRO A 36 7.75 -1.02 -18.76
C PRO A 36 8.90 -1.10 -17.75
N ASP A 37 8.64 -0.76 -16.49
CA ASP A 37 9.66 -0.70 -15.44
C ASP A 37 9.47 -1.79 -14.36
N LYS A 38 8.49 -2.70 -14.51
CA LYS A 38 8.16 -3.70 -13.49
C LYS A 38 9.30 -4.66 -13.17
N ASP A 39 9.91 -5.28 -14.17
CA ASP A 39 11.09 -6.13 -13.96
C ASP A 39 12.27 -5.33 -13.40
N ARG A 40 12.44 -4.10 -13.89
CA ARG A 40 13.49 -3.20 -13.43
C ARG A 40 13.35 -2.89 -11.94
N PHE A 41 12.14 -2.58 -11.51
CA PHE A 41 11.80 -2.39 -10.10
C PHE A 41 12.10 -3.67 -9.33
N ASN A 42 11.60 -4.83 -9.75
CA ASN A 42 11.76 -6.09 -9.03
C ASN A 42 13.21 -6.55 -8.89
N GLY A 43 14.06 -6.30 -9.88
CA GLY A 43 15.49 -6.60 -9.81
C GLY A 43 16.34 -5.52 -9.12
N SER A 44 15.79 -4.34 -8.83
CA SER A 44 16.54 -3.23 -8.26
C SER A 44 16.59 -3.30 -6.73
N ARG A 45 17.69 -2.78 -6.14
CA ARG A 45 17.78 -2.63 -4.69
C ARG A 45 16.87 -1.49 -4.21
N PRO A 46 16.19 -1.63 -3.05
CA PRO A 46 15.32 -0.58 -2.51
C PRO A 46 15.95 0.81 -2.37
N ALA A 47 17.26 0.87 -2.09
CA ALA A 47 18.00 2.14 -2.03
C ALA A 47 17.96 2.96 -3.34
N ASN A 48 17.62 2.33 -4.46
CA ASN A 48 17.52 2.97 -5.78
C ASN A 48 16.07 3.27 -6.20
N ASP A 49 15.08 3.12 -5.31
CA ASP A 49 13.66 3.24 -5.69
C ASP A 49 13.25 4.65 -6.13
N GLY A 50 14.06 5.67 -5.80
CA GLY A 50 13.84 7.04 -6.28
C GLY A 50 13.74 7.16 -7.81
N GLN A 51 14.34 6.23 -8.57
CA GLN A 51 14.20 6.17 -10.03
C GLN A 51 12.79 5.83 -10.52
N PHE A 52 11.88 5.42 -9.63
CA PHE A 52 10.48 5.09 -9.90
C PHE A 52 9.49 6.03 -9.21
N ALA A 53 9.97 7.13 -8.61
CA ALA A 53 9.14 8.03 -7.80
C ALA A 53 7.95 8.63 -8.56
N GLU A 54 8.05 8.76 -9.88
CA GLU A 54 6.96 9.27 -10.73
C GLU A 54 5.70 8.41 -10.62
N TYR A 55 5.83 7.08 -10.61
CA TYR A 55 4.68 6.18 -10.46
C TYR A 55 3.92 6.38 -9.15
N VAL A 56 4.62 6.71 -8.06
CA VAL A 56 4.01 6.92 -6.74
C VAL A 56 3.47 8.35 -6.59
N THR A 57 4.20 9.34 -7.11
CA THR A 57 3.81 10.76 -7.02
C THR A 57 2.69 11.12 -8.00
N HIS A 58 2.60 10.43 -9.12
CA HIS A 58 1.59 10.61 -10.18
C HIS A 58 0.97 9.26 -10.55
N PRO A 59 0.24 8.61 -9.61
CA PRO A 59 -0.29 7.29 -9.84
C PRO A 59 -1.40 7.33 -10.89
N THR A 60 -1.40 6.33 -11.78
CA THR A 60 -2.44 6.18 -12.81
C THR A 60 -3.69 5.49 -12.28
N LEU A 61 -3.57 4.68 -11.22
CA LEU A 61 -4.67 3.87 -10.68
C LEU A 61 -5.95 4.68 -10.36
N PRO A 62 -5.89 5.86 -9.69
CA PRO A 62 -7.12 6.65 -9.48
C PRO A 62 -7.85 7.02 -10.76
N ALA A 63 -7.12 7.46 -11.79
CA ALA A 63 -7.72 7.79 -13.09
C ALA A 63 -8.26 6.55 -13.81
N LEU A 64 -7.56 5.41 -13.72
CA LEU A 64 -8.02 4.15 -14.29
C LEU A 64 -9.32 3.67 -13.63
N LEU A 65 -9.48 3.88 -12.32
CA LEU A 65 -10.73 3.55 -11.61
C LEU A 65 -11.89 4.43 -12.08
N GLU A 66 -11.68 5.73 -12.32
CA GLU A 66 -12.72 6.59 -12.90
C GLU A 66 -13.24 6.04 -14.23
N ILE A 67 -12.32 5.63 -15.09
CA ILE A 67 -12.63 5.11 -16.43
C ILE A 67 -13.34 3.76 -16.31
N ALA A 68 -12.76 2.82 -15.56
CA ALA A 68 -13.26 1.46 -15.46
C ALA A 68 -14.64 1.37 -14.79
N LEU A 69 -14.91 2.25 -13.82
CA LEU A 69 -16.17 2.27 -13.07
C LEU A 69 -17.17 3.32 -13.60
N ASN A 70 -16.81 4.08 -14.63
CA ASN A 70 -17.61 5.20 -15.15
C ASN A 70 -17.98 6.23 -14.07
N LEU A 71 -16.98 6.62 -13.26
CA LEU A 71 -17.07 7.55 -12.13
C LEU A 71 -16.18 8.79 -12.35
N PRO A 72 -16.52 9.67 -13.33
CA PRO A 72 -15.65 10.77 -13.70
C PRO A 72 -15.46 11.78 -12.57
N GLY A 73 -14.22 12.26 -12.40
CA GLY A 73 -13.89 13.31 -11.44
C GLY A 73 -13.81 12.85 -9.98
N THR A 74 -13.63 11.55 -9.73
CA THR A 74 -13.49 10.96 -8.40
C THR A 74 -12.03 10.80 -7.92
N ALA A 75 -11.06 10.93 -8.82
CA ALA A 75 -9.64 10.81 -8.55
C ALA A 75 -9.12 11.98 -7.70
N PRO A 76 -8.21 11.72 -6.73
CA PRO A 76 -7.59 12.78 -5.94
C PRO A 76 -6.78 13.74 -6.80
N LYS A 77 -6.81 15.02 -6.41
CA LYS A 77 -6.20 16.14 -7.13
C LYS A 77 -4.87 16.60 -6.53
N ASN A 78 -4.44 16.01 -5.41
CA ASN A 78 -3.23 16.38 -4.68
C ASN A 78 -1.95 15.85 -5.33
N LEU A 79 -1.69 16.24 -6.58
CA LEU A 79 -0.46 15.89 -7.29
C LEU A 79 0.64 16.94 -7.02
N PRO A 80 1.89 16.53 -6.75
CA PRO A 80 2.36 15.16 -6.52
C PRO A 80 1.84 14.58 -5.18
N ARG A 81 1.55 13.26 -5.17
CA ARG A 81 1.00 12.51 -4.02
C ARG A 81 2.02 12.28 -2.89
N THR A 82 2.29 13.32 -2.10
CA THR A 82 3.20 13.24 -0.94
C THR A 82 2.73 12.28 0.15
N ASP A 83 1.42 12.05 0.23
CA ASP A 83 0.79 11.10 1.13
C ASP A 83 1.15 9.64 0.77
N LEU A 84 1.22 9.31 -0.52
CA LEU A 84 1.64 7.98 -0.97
C LEU A 84 3.15 7.77 -0.84
N VAL A 85 3.95 8.83 -1.05
CA VAL A 85 5.40 8.79 -0.74
C VAL A 85 5.60 8.50 0.74
N THR A 86 4.85 9.19 1.61
CA THR A 86 4.94 8.99 3.06
C THR A 86 4.53 7.57 3.44
N THR A 87 3.38 7.12 2.95
CA THR A 87 2.78 5.84 3.32
C THR A 87 3.58 4.65 2.79
N PHE A 88 4.01 4.70 1.52
CA PHE A 88 4.63 3.55 0.85
C PHE A 88 6.16 3.58 0.84
N LEU A 89 6.79 4.76 0.89
CA LEU A 89 8.24 4.88 0.68
C LEU A 89 9.01 5.30 1.92
N THR A 90 8.45 6.10 2.84
CA THR A 90 9.20 6.58 4.01
C THR A 90 8.67 6.06 5.35
N GLY A 91 7.42 5.62 5.39
CA GLY A 91 6.68 5.43 6.64
C GLY A 91 6.10 6.74 7.17
N ILE A 92 5.11 6.60 8.05
CA ILE A 92 4.38 7.70 8.70
C ILE A 92 5.12 8.09 9.97
N LYS A 93 5.32 9.40 10.16
CA LYS A 93 6.04 9.95 11.32
C LYS A 93 5.33 9.59 12.63
N GLY A 94 6.09 9.15 13.62
CA GLY A 94 5.55 8.69 14.91
C GLY A 94 4.91 7.29 14.87
N LEU A 95 4.72 6.72 13.68
CA LEU A 95 4.22 5.35 13.50
C LEU A 95 5.36 4.39 13.16
N ASN A 96 5.89 4.45 11.93
CA ASN A 96 6.85 3.48 11.39
C ASN A 96 7.96 4.11 10.53
N GLN A 97 8.11 5.43 10.55
CA GLN A 97 9.21 6.14 9.87
C GLN A 97 10.53 6.01 10.66
N PRO A 98 11.57 5.37 10.11
CA PRO A 98 12.88 5.32 10.75
C PRO A 98 13.63 6.66 10.65
N ALA A 99 14.60 6.87 11.53
CA ALA A 99 15.52 8.01 11.42
C ALA A 99 16.33 7.93 10.11
N ASN A 100 16.58 9.08 9.48
CA ASN A 100 17.35 9.20 8.23
C ASN A 100 16.82 8.28 7.10
N VAL A 101 15.50 8.15 6.99
CA VAL A 101 14.87 7.25 6.02
C VAL A 101 15.23 7.61 4.58
N THR A 102 15.70 6.61 3.83
CA THR A 102 15.73 6.67 2.37
C THR A 102 14.38 6.21 1.85
N ALA A 103 13.76 7.01 0.97
CA ALA A 103 12.50 6.66 0.34
C ALA A 103 12.67 5.36 -0.49
N SER A 104 11.99 4.30 -0.07
CA SER A 104 12.07 2.97 -0.66
C SER A 104 10.84 2.12 -0.34
N GLU A 105 10.44 1.28 -1.30
CA GLU A 105 9.36 0.31 -1.12
C GLU A 105 9.85 -0.77 -0.16
N MET A 106 9.46 -0.65 1.11
CA MET A 106 9.79 -1.58 2.18
C MET A 106 8.67 -1.60 3.21
N LEU A 107 8.31 -2.80 3.67
CA LEU A 107 7.48 -2.94 4.86
C LEU A 107 8.27 -2.53 6.09
N ARG A 108 7.70 -1.64 6.91
CA ARG A 108 8.36 -1.07 8.10
C ARG A 108 7.53 -1.39 9.34
N LEU A 109 8.19 -1.86 10.39
CA LEU A 109 7.58 -2.22 11.66
C LEU A 109 8.26 -1.46 12.80
N ASN A 110 7.46 -0.76 13.60
CA ASN A 110 7.86 -0.17 14.86
C ASN A 110 7.46 -1.09 16.01
N THR A 111 8.47 -1.71 16.63
CA THR A 111 8.31 -2.66 17.74
C THR A 111 8.08 -1.99 19.10
N ALA A 112 8.15 -0.66 19.19
CA ALA A 112 7.77 0.08 20.39
C ALA A 112 6.23 0.20 20.55
N ILE A 113 5.47 -0.04 19.48
CA ILE A 113 4.01 -0.09 19.53
C ILE A 113 3.60 -1.51 19.94
N ALA A 114 2.88 -1.61 21.07
CA ALA A 114 2.41 -2.90 21.56
C ALA A 114 1.49 -3.58 20.52
N PRO A 115 1.62 -4.89 20.29
CA PRO A 115 0.73 -5.61 19.39
C PRO A 115 -0.72 -5.57 19.88
N THR A 116 -1.66 -5.24 18.99
CA THR A 116 -3.10 -5.35 19.28
C THR A 116 -3.51 -6.83 19.37
N PRO A 117 -4.13 -7.28 20.49
CA PRO A 117 -4.60 -8.66 20.64
C PRO A 117 -5.55 -9.07 19.51
N ALA A 118 -5.47 -10.32 19.04
CA ALA A 118 -6.19 -10.79 17.84
C ALA A 118 -7.69 -10.44 17.80
N ALA A 119 -8.38 -10.54 18.94
CA ALA A 119 -9.80 -10.21 19.07
C ALA A 119 -10.11 -8.71 18.87
N ALA A 120 -9.16 -7.83 19.19
CA ALA A 120 -9.28 -6.38 19.11
C ALA A 120 -8.70 -5.79 17.82
N GLN A 121 -8.02 -6.60 16.99
CA GLN A 121 -7.40 -6.13 15.75
C GLN A 121 -8.45 -5.59 14.79
N HIS A 122 -8.24 -4.37 14.29
CA HIS A 122 -9.09 -3.78 13.26
C HIS A 122 -8.54 -4.12 11.87
N ARG A 123 -9.39 -4.62 10.95
CA ARG A 123 -8.97 -5.06 9.61
C ARG A 123 -8.33 -3.93 8.78
N LEU A 124 -8.82 -2.71 8.94
CA LEU A 124 -8.26 -1.52 8.26
C LEU A 124 -6.99 -0.95 8.92
N GLY A 125 -6.41 -1.63 9.92
CA GLY A 125 -5.19 -1.20 10.61
C GLY A 125 -5.27 0.26 11.08
N VAL A 126 -4.28 1.05 10.69
CA VAL A 126 -4.13 2.46 11.11
C VAL A 126 -5.33 3.31 10.70
N ILE A 127 -5.93 3.07 9.53
CA ILE A 127 -7.12 3.81 9.06
C ILE A 127 -8.32 3.53 9.97
N GLY A 128 -8.38 2.34 10.56
CA GLY A 128 -9.39 1.96 11.56
C GLY A 128 -9.01 2.31 13.01
N GLY A 129 -7.96 3.09 13.24
CA GLY A 129 -7.50 3.48 14.57
C GLY A 129 -6.62 2.45 15.29
N ASP A 130 -6.16 1.41 14.59
CA ASP A 130 -5.29 0.38 15.14
C ASP A 130 -3.83 0.59 14.67
N ASN A 131 -3.04 1.30 15.47
CA ASN A 131 -1.65 1.65 15.15
C ASN A 131 -0.69 0.46 15.09
N ALA A 132 -1.10 -0.74 15.54
CA ALA A 132 -0.31 -1.96 15.39
C ALA A 132 -0.61 -2.72 14.09
N GLY A 133 -1.56 -2.24 13.27
CA GLY A 133 -1.88 -2.79 11.96
C GLY A 133 -1.16 -2.10 10.82
N PHE A 134 -1.40 -2.59 9.60
CA PHE A 134 -0.85 -2.03 8.37
C PHE A 134 -1.08 -0.50 8.26
N PRO A 135 -0.06 0.30 7.87
CA PRO A 135 1.26 -0.10 7.36
C PRO A 135 2.36 -0.32 8.42
N ASN A 136 2.05 -0.37 9.72
CA ASN A 136 3.03 -0.70 10.77
C ASN A 136 3.27 -2.21 10.85
N GLY A 137 4.02 -2.74 9.88
CA GLY A 137 4.04 -4.17 9.58
C GLY A 137 2.77 -4.59 8.84
N ARG A 138 2.52 -5.89 8.77
CA ARG A 138 1.33 -6.47 8.14
C ARG A 138 0.92 -7.73 8.89
N ARG A 139 -0.30 -7.75 9.41
CA ARG A 139 -0.89 -8.90 10.10
C ARG A 139 -1.78 -9.67 9.13
N PRO A 140 -2.02 -10.97 9.36
CA PRO A 140 -2.94 -11.75 8.53
C PRO A 140 -4.35 -11.14 8.41
N LYS A 141 -4.85 -10.47 9.47
CA LYS A 141 -6.16 -9.82 9.51
C LYS A 141 -6.19 -8.42 8.87
N ASP A 142 -5.03 -7.87 8.49
CA ASP A 142 -5.01 -6.57 7.85
C ASP A 142 -5.49 -6.70 6.39
N ASP A 143 -6.53 -5.95 6.07
CA ASP A 143 -7.11 -5.87 4.75
C ASP A 143 -6.30 -4.90 3.87
N VAL A 144 -5.15 -5.40 3.42
CA VAL A 144 -4.17 -4.57 2.72
C VAL A 144 -4.66 -4.05 1.38
N VAL A 145 -5.60 -4.74 0.74
CA VAL A 145 -6.18 -4.29 -0.53
C VAL A 145 -7.08 -3.08 -0.26
N ASP A 146 -8.02 -3.19 0.69
CA ASP A 146 -8.88 -2.09 1.10
C ASP A 146 -8.07 -0.89 1.59
N VAL A 147 -7.12 -1.10 2.52
CA VAL A 147 -6.31 0.00 3.07
C VAL A 147 -5.50 0.71 1.98
N SER A 148 -4.93 -0.05 1.04
CA SER A 148 -4.14 0.54 -0.04
C SER A 148 -5.03 1.24 -1.08
N LEU A 149 -6.24 0.72 -1.36
CA LEU A 149 -7.23 1.38 -2.21
C LEU A 149 -7.70 2.71 -1.61
N VAL A 150 -8.02 2.73 -0.31
CA VAL A 150 -8.35 3.95 0.45
C VAL A 150 -7.21 4.96 0.35
N ALA A 151 -5.95 4.53 0.52
CA ALA A 151 -4.80 5.41 0.40
C ALA A 151 -4.67 6.00 -1.01
N VAL A 152 -4.68 5.16 -2.05
CA VAL A 152 -4.55 5.60 -3.45
C VAL A 152 -5.70 6.52 -3.87
N MET A 153 -6.91 6.31 -3.37
CA MET A 153 -8.07 7.19 -3.62
C MET A 153 -8.18 8.39 -2.66
N GLY A 154 -7.12 8.68 -1.90
CA GLY A 154 -6.97 9.93 -1.16
C GLY A 154 -7.63 9.94 0.23
N GLY A 155 -8.11 8.80 0.74
CA GLY A 155 -8.70 8.72 2.07
C GLY A 155 -7.76 9.22 3.18
N LEU A 156 -6.45 9.05 3.03
CA LEU A 156 -5.48 9.60 3.98
C LEU A 156 -5.51 11.13 4.04
N CYS A 157 -5.83 11.83 2.94
CA CYS A 157 -5.98 13.29 2.93
C CYS A 157 -7.27 13.75 3.59
N VAL A 158 -8.30 12.90 3.62
CA VAL A 158 -9.50 13.13 4.43
C VAL A 158 -9.14 13.04 5.92
N LEU A 159 -8.36 12.04 6.32
CA LEU A 159 -7.91 11.88 7.72
C LEU A 159 -6.89 12.95 8.14
N ASN A 160 -6.05 13.41 7.20
CA ASN A 160 -5.06 14.46 7.47
C ASN A 160 -5.71 15.80 7.84
N GLY A 161 -6.92 16.05 7.30
CA GLY A 161 -7.68 17.28 7.50
C GLY A 161 -6.97 18.52 6.92
N ASP A 162 -7.60 19.68 7.08
CA ASP A 162 -7.04 20.96 6.60
C ASP A 162 -5.84 21.44 7.44
N THR A 163 -5.66 20.89 8.65
CA THR A 163 -4.58 21.26 9.57
C THR A 163 -3.31 20.40 9.41
N ASN A 164 -3.29 19.48 8.44
CA ASN A 164 -2.17 18.57 8.19
C ASN A 164 -1.76 17.76 9.45
N GLY A 165 -2.77 17.23 10.17
CA GLY A 165 -2.58 16.57 11.46
C GLY A 165 -1.72 15.30 11.40
N LEU A 166 -1.72 14.60 10.26
CA LEU A 166 -0.89 13.41 10.01
C LEU A 166 0.45 13.73 9.33
N GLN A 167 0.72 15.02 9.06
CA GLN A 167 1.94 15.50 8.42
C GLN A 167 2.20 14.86 7.03
N LEU A 168 1.14 14.61 6.26
CA LEU A 168 1.21 14.00 4.92
C LEU A 168 1.49 15.02 3.80
N GLY A 169 1.55 16.31 4.13
CA GLY A 169 1.84 17.41 3.21
C GLY A 169 0.66 18.37 3.05
N ALA A 170 0.96 19.63 2.71
CA ALA A 170 -0.03 20.71 2.65
C ALA A 170 -1.13 20.49 1.60
N GLU A 171 -0.81 19.81 0.49
CA GLU A 171 -1.78 19.50 -0.56
C GLU A 171 -2.62 18.25 -0.24
N CYS A 172 -2.26 17.47 0.77
CA CYS A 172 -3.05 16.33 1.20
C CYS A 172 -4.17 16.77 2.15
N LYS A 173 -5.19 17.44 1.59
CA LYS A 173 -6.34 17.99 2.32
C LYS A 173 -7.67 17.45 1.79
N PRO A 174 -8.76 17.46 2.57
CA PRO A 174 -10.06 16.95 2.14
C PRO A 174 -10.58 17.58 0.84
N SER A 175 -10.34 18.87 0.62
CA SER A 175 -10.80 19.57 -0.60
C SER A 175 -10.19 19.02 -1.90
N ASN A 176 -9.06 18.31 -1.81
CA ASN A 176 -8.38 17.69 -2.95
C ASN A 176 -8.84 16.24 -3.18
N VAL A 177 -9.82 15.74 -2.42
CA VAL A 177 -10.37 14.39 -2.53
C VAL A 177 -11.85 14.48 -2.93
N PRO A 178 -12.20 14.35 -4.22
CA PRO A 178 -13.59 14.53 -4.66
C PRO A 178 -14.58 13.57 -4.01
N LEU A 179 -14.14 12.34 -3.68
CA LEU A 179 -14.96 11.36 -2.97
C LEU A 179 -15.22 11.73 -1.49
N GLY A 180 -14.48 12.68 -0.91
CA GLY A 180 -14.58 13.03 0.50
C GLY A 180 -14.52 11.79 1.40
N SER A 181 -15.38 11.73 2.41
CA SER A 181 -15.43 10.61 3.36
C SER A 181 -15.75 9.24 2.73
N THR A 182 -16.32 9.20 1.52
CA THR A 182 -16.56 7.94 0.79
C THR A 182 -15.24 7.25 0.44
N ALA A 183 -14.14 8.00 0.27
CA ALA A 183 -12.82 7.42 0.02
C ALA A 183 -12.36 6.47 1.15
N LEU A 184 -12.84 6.66 2.39
CA LEU A 184 -12.53 5.81 3.55
C LEU A 184 -13.33 4.51 3.59
N LYS A 185 -14.34 4.38 2.73
CA LYS A 185 -15.26 3.23 2.69
C LYS A 185 -15.04 2.36 1.46
N LEU A 186 -14.03 2.67 0.63
CA LEU A 186 -13.72 1.87 -0.53
C LEU A 186 -13.24 0.49 -0.08
N HIS A 187 -13.77 -0.54 -0.75
CA HIS A 187 -13.42 -1.93 -0.50
C HIS A 187 -13.51 -2.74 -1.79
N ASP A 188 -12.81 -3.87 -1.84
CA ASP A 188 -12.89 -4.83 -2.95
C ASP A 188 -14.09 -5.81 -2.84
N ALA A 189 -14.81 -5.73 -1.73
CA ALA A 189 -15.97 -6.56 -1.37
C ALA A 189 -15.63 -8.03 -1.09
N VAL A 190 -14.35 -8.35 -0.89
CA VAL A 190 -13.89 -9.64 -0.39
C VAL A 190 -13.99 -9.62 1.14
N ASP A 191 -15.09 -10.14 1.66
CA ASP A 191 -15.31 -10.14 3.11
C ASP A 191 -14.42 -11.16 3.83
N GLN A 192 -13.43 -10.66 4.56
CA GLN A 192 -12.58 -11.47 5.44
C GLN A 192 -13.35 -12.11 6.61
N ALA A 193 -14.61 -11.75 6.87
CA ALA A 193 -15.43 -12.40 7.88
C ALA A 193 -15.84 -13.84 7.51
N VAL A 194 -15.78 -14.21 6.22
CA VAL A 194 -16.24 -15.52 5.73
C VAL A 194 -15.21 -16.63 5.95
N ILE A 195 -13.90 -16.30 5.93
CA ILE A 195 -12.83 -17.25 6.27
C ILE A 195 -12.19 -16.77 7.58
N PRO A 196 -12.60 -17.34 8.73
CA PRO A 196 -11.98 -16.94 9.99
C PRO A 196 -10.48 -17.22 9.94
N LEU A 197 -9.70 -16.35 10.56
CA LEU A 197 -8.27 -16.57 10.83
C LEU A 197 -8.15 -17.20 12.22
N LEU A 198 -7.21 -18.11 12.40
CA LEU A 198 -6.90 -18.67 13.72
C LEU A 198 -6.14 -17.63 14.57
N PRO A 199 -6.33 -17.60 15.90
CA PRO A 199 -5.61 -16.68 16.78
C PRO A 199 -4.13 -17.03 16.96
N GLY A 200 -3.67 -18.16 16.42
CA GLY A 200 -2.30 -18.66 16.49
C GLY A 200 -1.90 -19.38 15.21
N PHE A 201 -0.60 -19.67 15.07
CA PHE A 201 -0.04 -20.38 13.92
C PHE A 201 -0.82 -21.69 13.64
N PRO A 202 -1.20 -21.98 12.39
CA PRO A 202 -0.75 -21.33 11.14
C PRO A 202 -1.56 -20.08 10.71
N TYR A 203 -2.42 -19.53 11.58
CA TYR A 203 -3.29 -18.35 11.35
C TYR A 203 -4.34 -18.51 10.25
N LEU A 204 -4.22 -19.47 9.35
CA LEU A 204 -5.22 -19.82 8.34
C LEU A 204 -6.07 -20.99 8.84
N PHE A 205 -7.38 -20.93 8.59
CA PHE A 205 -8.25 -22.09 8.78
C PHE A 205 -7.91 -23.21 7.81
N THR A 206 -8.33 -24.42 8.15
CA THR A 206 -8.24 -25.58 7.24
C THR A 206 -9.00 -25.25 5.96
N PRO A 207 -8.37 -25.36 4.78
CA PRO A 207 -9.02 -25.08 3.50
C PRO A 207 -10.29 -25.92 3.33
N THR A 208 -11.35 -25.33 2.77
CA THR A 208 -12.51 -26.10 2.33
C THR A 208 -12.08 -27.09 1.24
N PRO A 209 -12.44 -28.38 1.34
CA PRO A 209 -12.15 -29.36 0.30
C PRO A 209 -12.71 -28.88 -1.05
N GLY A 210 -11.92 -28.96 -2.12
CA GLY A 210 -12.31 -28.49 -3.46
C GLY A 210 -13.37 -29.35 -4.16
N ALA A 211 -13.96 -30.33 -3.46
CA ALA A 211 -15.08 -31.14 -3.90
C ALA A 211 -16.11 -31.18 -2.76
N GLN A 212 -17.24 -30.54 -2.98
CA GLN A 212 -18.48 -30.72 -2.21
C GLN A 212 -19.56 -31.22 -3.16
#